data_AF-A0A2R7J7W4-F1
#
_entry.id   AF-A0A2R7J7W4-F1
#
_cell.length_a   1.000
_cell.length_b   1.000
_cell.length_c   1.000
_cell.angle_alpha   90.00
_cell.angle_beta   90.00
_cell.angle_gamma   90.00
#
_symmetry.space_group_name_H-M   'P 1'
#
loop_
_entity.id
_entity.type
_entity.pdbx_description
1 polymer ?
#
loop_
_entity_poly.entity_id
_entity_poly.type
_entity_poly.pdbx_seq_one_letter_code
_entity_poly.pdbx_strand_id
1 'polypeptide(L)'
;DGTWIIAPDHLDRAAAYEAARAKDRPVAVETLSPHPLEKLIGADAATWLDRELVAADPAPLRDAGFGHDARDAQSRRRQWLVTQGFAEEAEGRTIYRAGMLGALRRRELLRVGAQLSREMGMPFAETESGTHVSGIYRRSVDTMSGRFALVEKSREFTLVPWRPVLDRHVGKDVSGIMRGDGISWSFGRGRSGPSIS
;
A
#
# COMPACT_ATOMS: atom_id res chain seq x y z
N ASP A 1 -44.79 28.16 17.44
CA ASP A 1 -44.35 28.56 16.09
C ASP A 1 -43.13 27.79 15.57
N GLY A 2 -42.39 27.02 16.41
CA GLY A 2 -41.47 25.98 15.91
C GLY A 2 -40.25 26.51 15.15
N THR A 3 -39.99 27.81 15.27
CA THR A 3 -38.94 28.52 14.54
C THR A 3 -37.58 28.16 15.12
N TRP A 4 -36.77 27.43 14.36
CA TRP A 4 -35.37 27.15 14.70
C TRP A 4 -34.48 28.30 14.22
N ILE A 5 -33.86 29.01 15.15
CA ILE A 5 -32.93 30.11 14.87
C ILE A 5 -31.51 29.56 14.93
N ILE A 6 -30.85 29.45 13.78
CA ILE A 6 -29.45 29.05 13.69
C ILE A 6 -28.59 30.29 13.90
N ALA A 7 -27.79 30.29 14.96
CA ALA A 7 -26.89 31.41 15.25
C ALA A 7 -25.81 31.54 14.15
N PRO A 8 -25.34 32.76 13.85
CA PRO A 8 -24.32 32.98 12.82
C PRO A 8 -23.02 32.19 13.07
N ASP A 9 -22.72 31.88 14.33
CA ASP A 9 -21.53 31.16 14.80
C ASP A 9 -21.73 29.64 14.94
N HIS A 10 -22.84 29.09 14.44
CA HIS A 10 -23.19 27.68 14.63
C HIS A 10 -22.12 26.69 14.12
N LEU A 11 -21.41 27.02 13.03
CA LEU A 11 -20.33 26.19 12.51
C LEU A 11 -19.12 26.18 13.46
N ASP A 12 -18.76 27.33 14.02
CA ASP A 12 -17.65 27.44 14.97
C ASP A 12 -17.97 26.67 16.27
N ARG A 13 -19.22 26.77 16.73
CA ARG A 13 -19.70 26.03 17.90
C ARG A 13 -19.74 24.53 17.65
N ALA A 14 -20.17 24.09 16.46
CA ALA A 14 -20.15 22.68 16.07
C ALA A 14 -18.71 22.15 16.00
N ALA A 15 -17.79 22.90 15.39
CA ALA A 15 -16.38 22.53 15.31
C ALA A 15 -15.73 22.43 16.70
N ALA A 16 -15.97 23.40 17.59
CA ALA A 16 -15.47 23.37 18.97
C ALA A 16 -16.03 22.19 19.78
N TYR A 17 -17.31 21.86 19.59
CA TYR A 17 -17.95 20.72 20.22
C TYR A 17 -17.35 19.38 19.73
N GLU A 18 -17.19 19.21 18.41
CA GLU A 18 -16.54 18.01 17.84
C GLU A 18 -15.08 17.88 18.27
N ALA A 19 -14.33 18.99 18.34
CA ALA A 19 -12.95 19.00 18.84
C ALA A 19 -12.84 18.61 20.32
N ALA A 20 -13.74 19.13 21.18
CA ALA A 20 -13.82 18.74 22.59
C ALA A 20 -14.16 17.24 22.74
N ARG A 21 -15.10 16.74 21.94
CA ARG A 21 -15.50 15.33 21.96
C ARG A 21 -14.40 14.40 21.46
N ALA A 22 -13.64 14.79 20.44
CA ALA A 22 -12.49 14.05 19.94
C ALA A 22 -11.36 13.98 20.98
N LYS A 23 -11.23 15.00 21.85
CA LYS A 23 -10.27 14.99 22.97
C LYS A 23 -10.64 13.96 24.04
N ASP A 24 -11.92 13.81 24.34
CA ASP A 24 -12.43 12.86 25.34
C ASP A 24 -12.53 11.41 24.80
N ARG A 25 -12.58 11.25 23.48
CA ARG A 25 -12.64 9.95 22.79
C ARG A 25 -11.70 9.96 21.58
N PRO A 26 -10.39 9.78 21.78
CA PRO A 26 -9.44 9.85 20.69
C PRO A 26 -9.75 8.79 19.64
N VAL A 27 -10.14 9.23 18.45
CA VAL A 27 -10.31 8.37 17.28
C VAL A 27 -8.95 8.29 16.59
N ALA A 28 -8.41 7.07 16.46
CA ALA A 28 -7.26 6.84 15.60
C ALA A 28 -7.75 6.80 14.15
N VAL A 29 -7.20 7.66 13.30
CA VAL A 29 -7.48 7.68 11.86
C VAL A 29 -6.24 7.21 11.12
N GLU A 30 -6.40 6.17 10.31
CA GLU A 30 -5.38 5.68 9.38
C GLU A 30 -5.83 5.92 7.95
N THR A 31 -4.94 6.44 7.11
CA THR A 31 -5.22 6.60 5.67
C THR A 31 -4.78 5.34 4.92
N LEU A 32 -5.74 4.51 4.51
CA LEU A 32 -5.46 3.28 3.75
C LEU A 32 -5.09 3.54 2.28
N SER A 33 -5.56 4.64 1.71
CA SER A 33 -5.24 5.06 0.34
C SER A 33 -5.46 6.56 0.17
N PRO A 34 -4.54 7.28 -0.49
CA PRO A 34 -4.77 8.67 -0.91
C PRO A 34 -5.65 8.76 -2.18
N HIS A 35 -5.91 7.64 -2.85
CA HIS A 35 -6.76 7.57 -4.04
C HIS A 35 -8.23 7.35 -3.66
N PRO A 36 -9.17 7.99 -4.38
CA PRO A 36 -10.60 7.78 -4.19
C PRO A 36 -11.02 6.36 -4.59
N LEU A 37 -12.12 5.87 -4.01
CA LEU A 37 -12.60 4.49 -4.16
C LEU A 37 -12.77 4.07 -5.62
N GLU A 38 -13.26 4.97 -6.47
CA GLU A 38 -13.54 4.73 -7.88
C GLU A 38 -12.28 4.32 -8.64
N LYS A 39 -11.12 4.89 -8.27
CA LYS A 39 -9.83 4.52 -8.86
C LYS A 39 -9.34 3.16 -8.41
N LEU A 40 -9.74 2.69 -7.23
CA LEU A 40 -9.30 1.42 -6.67
C LEU A 40 -10.05 0.22 -7.26
N ILE A 41 -11.31 0.40 -7.65
CA ILE A 41 -12.17 -0.66 -8.21
C ILE A 41 -11.52 -1.34 -9.43
N GLY A 42 -11.07 -0.54 -10.39
CA GLY A 42 -10.45 -1.01 -11.63
C GLY A 42 -8.93 -1.06 -11.61
N ALA A 43 -8.30 -0.85 -10.45
CA ALA A 43 -6.85 -0.75 -10.35
C ALA A 43 -6.18 -2.10 -10.69
N ASP A 44 -5.28 -2.09 -11.66
CA ASP A 44 -4.39 -3.24 -11.92
C ASP A 44 -3.21 -3.23 -10.93
N ALA A 45 -3.54 -3.26 -9.65
CA ALA A 45 -2.64 -3.18 -8.51
C ALA A 45 -3.29 -3.86 -7.30
N ALA A 46 -2.49 -4.26 -6.30
CA ALA A 46 -3.04 -4.77 -5.06
C ALA A 46 -3.47 -3.57 -4.19
N THR A 47 -4.72 -3.46 -3.83
CA THR A 47 -5.26 -2.32 -3.06
C THR A 47 -5.61 -2.74 -1.64
N TRP A 48 -6.01 -1.79 -0.78
CA TRP A 48 -6.54 -2.16 0.54
C TRP A 48 -7.87 -2.91 0.42
N LEU A 49 -8.68 -2.66 -0.62
CA LEU A 49 -9.91 -3.42 -0.90
C LEU A 49 -9.60 -4.91 -1.04
N ASP A 50 -8.54 -5.25 -1.78
CA ASP A 50 -8.14 -6.64 -1.99
C ASP A 50 -7.68 -7.33 -0.70
N ARG A 51 -7.04 -6.59 0.21
CA ARG A 51 -6.60 -7.09 1.52
C ARG A 51 -7.79 -7.35 2.44
N GLU A 52 -8.78 -6.46 2.46
CA GLU A 52 -10.01 -6.64 3.21
C GLU A 52 -10.81 -7.85 2.71
N LEU A 53 -10.89 -8.05 1.39
CA LEU A 53 -11.62 -9.18 0.79
C LEU A 53 -11.07 -10.55 1.18
N VAL A 54 -9.79 -10.65 1.53
CA VAL A 54 -9.12 -11.90 1.91
C VAL A 54 -8.70 -11.93 3.38
N ALA A 55 -9.03 -10.90 4.15
CA ALA A 55 -8.70 -10.83 5.57
C ALA A 55 -9.47 -11.90 6.35
N ALA A 56 -8.83 -12.51 7.35
CA ALA A 56 -9.50 -13.42 8.26
C ALA A 56 -10.55 -12.71 9.14
N ASP A 57 -10.30 -11.44 9.45
CA ASP A 57 -11.17 -10.56 10.21
C ASP A 57 -11.24 -9.19 9.51
N PRO A 58 -12.13 -9.03 8.51
CA PRO A 58 -12.26 -7.77 7.76
C PRO A 58 -12.86 -6.68 8.64
N ALA A 59 -12.44 -5.43 8.41
CA ALA A 59 -12.92 -4.30 9.18
C ALA A 59 -14.45 -4.12 9.00
N PRO A 60 -15.22 -3.95 10.09
CA PRO A 60 -16.65 -3.77 9.99
C PRO A 60 -16.97 -2.44 9.30
N LEU A 61 -17.50 -2.52 8.09
CA LEU A 61 -18.07 -1.36 7.41
C LEU A 61 -19.51 -1.14 7.88
N ARG A 62 -19.96 0.11 8.00
CA ARG A 62 -21.35 0.46 8.29
C ARG A 62 -22.12 0.66 6.98
N ASP A 63 -23.38 0.23 6.90
CA ASP A 63 -24.21 0.47 5.69
C ASP A 63 -24.85 1.85 5.67
N ALA A 64 -24.01 2.87 5.71
CA ALA A 64 -24.43 4.27 5.64
C ALA A 64 -23.25 5.17 5.29
N GLY A 65 -23.51 6.22 4.49
CA GLY A 65 -22.50 7.19 4.06
C GLY A 65 -21.29 6.50 3.43
N PHE A 66 -20.09 6.94 3.79
CA PHE A 66 -18.84 6.38 3.24
C PHE A 66 -18.69 4.87 3.44
N GLY A 67 -19.28 4.29 4.50
CA GLY A 67 -19.23 2.84 4.70
C GLY A 67 -20.04 2.06 3.67
N HIS A 68 -21.14 2.63 3.16
CA HIS A 68 -21.89 2.08 2.04
C HIS A 68 -21.05 2.14 0.75
N ASP A 69 -20.45 3.29 0.47
CA ASP A 69 -19.59 3.49 -0.70
C ASP A 69 -18.40 2.51 -0.70
N ALA A 70 -17.79 2.27 0.46
CA ALA A 70 -16.72 1.30 0.62
C ALA A 70 -17.19 -0.15 0.34
N ARG A 71 -18.40 -0.53 0.76
CA ARG A 71 -18.97 -1.85 0.45
C ARG A 71 -19.34 -2.01 -1.02
N ASP A 72 -19.87 -0.97 -1.65
CA ASP A 72 -20.10 -0.96 -3.09
C ASP A 72 -18.77 -1.13 -3.84
N ALA A 73 -17.74 -0.37 -3.45
CA ALA A 73 -16.41 -0.47 -4.02
C ALA A 73 -15.82 -1.89 -3.85
N GLN A 74 -15.93 -2.51 -2.68
CA GLN A 74 -15.51 -3.90 -2.47
C GLN A 74 -16.28 -4.89 -3.37
N SER A 75 -17.58 -4.68 -3.56
CA SER A 75 -18.42 -5.54 -4.40
C SER A 75 -18.09 -5.41 -5.89
N ARG A 76 -17.87 -4.19 -6.38
CA ARG A 76 -17.43 -3.94 -7.76
C ARG A 76 -15.99 -4.42 -7.98
N ARG A 77 -15.13 -4.25 -6.97
CA ARG A 77 -13.75 -4.77 -7.00
C ARG A 77 -13.73 -6.29 -7.13
N ARG A 78 -14.56 -6.98 -6.34
CA ARG A 78 -14.75 -8.45 -6.45
C ARG A 78 -15.14 -8.88 -7.86
N GLN A 79 -16.12 -8.20 -8.47
CA GLN A 79 -16.53 -8.49 -9.86
C GLN A 79 -15.40 -8.26 -10.86
N TRP A 80 -14.60 -7.21 -10.67
CA TRP A 80 -13.41 -6.97 -11.47
C TRP A 80 -12.38 -8.10 -11.30
N LEU A 81 -12.11 -8.54 -10.06
CA LEU A 81 -11.22 -9.66 -9.78
C LEU A 81 -11.69 -10.97 -10.44
N VAL A 82 -12.99 -11.24 -10.44
CA VAL A 82 -13.57 -12.40 -11.15
C VAL A 82 -13.30 -12.29 -12.65
N THR A 83 -13.57 -11.11 -13.23
CA THR A 83 -13.35 -10.86 -14.67
C THR A 83 -11.87 -10.97 -15.06
N GLN A 84 -10.96 -10.56 -14.17
CA GLN A 84 -9.52 -10.72 -14.36
C GLN A 84 -9.00 -12.14 -14.07
N GLY A 85 -9.87 -13.05 -13.65
CA GLY A 85 -9.50 -14.42 -13.31
C GLY A 85 -8.71 -14.54 -12.00
N PHE A 86 -8.80 -13.56 -11.10
CA PHE A 86 -8.21 -13.61 -9.76
C PHE A 86 -9.16 -14.14 -8.69
N ALA A 87 -10.45 -14.22 -9.02
CA ALA A 87 -11.48 -14.78 -8.16
C ALA A 87 -12.47 -15.60 -8.98
N GLU A 88 -13.25 -16.43 -8.32
CA GLU A 88 -14.39 -17.15 -8.90
C GLU A 88 -15.56 -17.16 -7.90
N GLU A 89 -16.78 -17.21 -8.42
CA GLU A 89 -17.98 -17.36 -7.61
C GLU A 89 -18.35 -18.84 -7.56
N ALA A 90 -18.36 -19.43 -6.37
CA ALA A 90 -18.68 -20.84 -6.13
C ALA A 90 -19.57 -20.96 -4.88
N GLU A 91 -20.71 -21.66 -5.02
CA GLU A 91 -21.64 -21.93 -3.91
C GLU A 91 -22.08 -20.67 -3.12
N GLY A 92 -22.29 -19.55 -3.82
CA GLY A 92 -22.68 -18.28 -3.21
C GLY A 92 -21.57 -17.60 -2.41
N ARG A 93 -20.31 -18.03 -2.59
CA ARG A 93 -19.12 -17.44 -1.99
C ARG A 93 -18.10 -17.11 -3.07
N THR A 94 -17.33 -16.06 -2.84
CA THR A 94 -16.18 -15.75 -3.68
C THR A 94 -14.95 -16.50 -3.20
N ILE A 95 -14.31 -17.26 -4.09
CA ILE A 95 -13.03 -17.90 -3.86
C ILE A 95 -11.94 -17.05 -4.55
N TYR A 96 -10.96 -16.59 -3.79
CA TYR A 96 -9.81 -15.84 -4.32
C TYR A 96 -8.64 -16.77 -4.62
N ARG A 97 -7.96 -16.55 -5.75
CA ARG A 97 -6.80 -17.36 -6.12
C ARG A 97 -5.64 -17.16 -5.15
N ALA A 98 -4.95 -18.26 -4.84
CA ALA A 98 -3.69 -18.21 -4.12
C ALA A 98 -2.69 -17.29 -4.83
N GLY A 99 -2.05 -16.39 -4.08
CA GLY A 99 -1.08 -15.43 -4.62
C GLY A 99 -1.67 -14.24 -5.37
N MET A 100 -3.00 -14.03 -5.36
CA MET A 100 -3.67 -12.88 -6.01
C MET A 100 -2.99 -11.54 -5.69
N LEU A 101 -2.76 -11.24 -4.41
CA LEU A 101 -2.13 -9.98 -3.99
C LEU A 101 -0.73 -9.81 -4.57
N GLY A 102 0.07 -10.88 -4.61
CA GLY A 102 1.41 -10.87 -5.19
C GLY A 102 1.37 -10.64 -6.70
N ALA A 103 0.44 -11.28 -7.41
CA ALA A 103 0.28 -11.12 -8.85
C ALA A 103 -0.15 -9.69 -9.24
N LEU A 104 -1.12 -9.12 -8.52
CA LEU A 104 -1.57 -7.73 -8.72
C LEU A 104 -0.45 -6.72 -8.41
N ARG A 105 0.29 -6.93 -7.30
CA ARG A 105 1.45 -6.10 -6.96
C ARG A 105 2.51 -6.17 -8.04
N ARG A 106 2.83 -7.37 -8.56
CA ARG A 106 3.80 -7.55 -9.64
C ARG A 106 3.40 -6.78 -10.90
N ARG A 107 2.12 -6.87 -11.30
CA ARG A 107 1.57 -6.11 -12.45
C ARG A 107 1.75 -4.60 -12.28
N GLU A 108 1.49 -4.08 -11.07
CA GLU A 108 1.74 -2.68 -10.76
C GLU A 108 3.23 -2.32 -10.86
N LEU A 109 4.11 -3.10 -10.22
CA LEU A 109 5.55 -2.83 -10.20
C LEU A 109 6.18 -2.88 -11.59
N LEU A 110 5.72 -3.78 -12.47
CA LEU A 110 6.16 -3.82 -13.86
C LEU A 110 5.80 -2.50 -14.59
N ARG A 111 4.60 -1.98 -14.37
CA ARG A 111 4.15 -0.72 -15.00
C ARG A 111 4.92 0.49 -14.44
N VAL A 112 5.02 0.59 -13.13
CA VAL A 112 5.75 1.67 -12.43
C VAL A 112 7.24 1.61 -12.77
N GLY A 113 7.83 0.42 -12.76
CA GLY A 113 9.23 0.19 -13.15
C GLY A 113 9.49 0.56 -14.60
N ALA A 114 8.59 0.22 -15.53
CA ALA A 114 8.72 0.63 -16.93
C ALA A 114 8.66 2.16 -17.10
N GLN A 115 7.82 2.85 -16.31
CA GLN A 115 7.78 4.31 -16.31
C GLN A 115 9.09 4.91 -15.78
N LEU A 116 9.53 4.48 -14.59
CA LEU A 116 10.77 4.96 -13.97
C LEU A 116 12.00 4.66 -14.84
N SER A 117 12.00 3.53 -15.55
CA SER A 117 13.06 3.17 -16.48
C SER A 117 13.24 4.20 -17.60
N ARG A 118 12.13 4.70 -18.16
CA ARG A 118 12.17 5.79 -19.16
C ARG A 118 12.64 7.11 -18.55
N GLU A 119 12.19 7.42 -17.34
CA GLU A 119 12.55 8.67 -16.64
C GLU A 119 14.04 8.71 -16.25
N MET A 120 14.59 7.57 -15.82
CA MET A 120 15.96 7.45 -15.32
C MET A 120 16.97 7.04 -16.40
N GLY A 121 16.52 6.57 -17.57
CA GLY A 121 17.40 6.00 -18.58
C GLY A 121 18.11 4.72 -18.12
N MET A 122 17.50 3.97 -17.20
CA MET A 122 18.09 2.80 -16.55
C MET A 122 17.06 1.67 -16.48
N PRO A 123 17.39 0.41 -16.84
CA PRO A 123 16.43 -0.68 -16.84
C PRO A 123 15.93 -1.03 -15.43
N PHE A 124 14.65 -1.42 -15.36
CA PHE A 124 14.04 -1.99 -14.16
C PHE A 124 14.29 -3.49 -14.10
N ALA A 125 14.70 -3.98 -12.93
CA ALA A 125 14.85 -5.40 -12.63
C ALA A 125 13.87 -5.82 -11.52
N GLU A 126 13.10 -6.87 -11.78
CA GLU A 126 12.24 -7.49 -10.77
C GLU A 126 13.08 -8.14 -9.66
N THR A 127 12.50 -8.24 -8.46
CA THR A 127 13.09 -8.96 -7.33
C THR A 127 12.16 -10.06 -6.87
N GLU A 128 12.72 -11.26 -6.70
CA GLU A 128 12.00 -12.40 -6.15
C GLU A 128 12.23 -12.55 -4.65
N SER A 129 11.37 -13.31 -3.99
CA SER A 129 11.58 -13.67 -2.58
C SER A 129 12.87 -14.49 -2.43
N GLY A 130 13.64 -14.23 -1.39
CA GLY A 130 14.94 -14.88 -1.16
C GLY A 130 16.12 -14.24 -1.89
N THR A 131 15.88 -13.32 -2.84
CA THR A 131 16.96 -12.62 -3.53
C THR A 131 17.65 -11.62 -2.59
N HIS A 132 18.98 -11.60 -2.64
CA HIS A 132 19.78 -10.55 -2.00
C HIS A 132 19.76 -9.28 -2.87
N VAL A 133 19.44 -8.15 -2.26
CA VAL A 133 19.36 -6.84 -2.89
C VAL A 133 20.42 -5.95 -2.26
N SER A 134 21.22 -5.29 -3.09
CA SER A 134 22.20 -4.30 -2.64
C SER A 134 22.33 -3.17 -3.65
N GLY A 135 22.48 -1.95 -3.17
CA GLY A 135 22.65 -0.77 -4.01
C GLY A 135 22.39 0.53 -3.25
N ILE A 136 22.31 1.64 -3.97
CA ILE A 136 22.07 2.96 -3.39
C ILE A 136 20.56 3.17 -3.25
N TYR A 137 20.08 3.38 -2.02
CA TYR A 137 18.70 3.79 -1.82
C TYR A 137 18.51 5.25 -2.28
N ARG A 138 17.69 5.46 -3.32
CA ARG A 138 17.48 6.80 -3.90
C ARG A 138 16.31 7.53 -3.27
N ARG A 139 15.14 6.89 -3.20
CA ARG A 139 13.89 7.47 -2.70
C ARG A 139 12.83 6.41 -2.50
N SER A 140 11.79 6.75 -1.74
CA SER A 140 10.54 5.99 -1.76
C SER A 140 9.73 6.31 -3.04
N VAL A 141 8.90 5.35 -3.43
CA VAL A 141 7.92 5.43 -4.51
C VAL A 141 6.61 4.95 -3.94
N ASP A 142 5.62 5.84 -3.89
CA ASP A 142 4.26 5.50 -3.45
C ASP A 142 3.48 4.86 -4.61
N THR A 143 2.91 3.68 -4.37
CA THR A 143 2.04 2.96 -5.31
C THR A 143 0.72 2.59 -4.63
N MET A 144 -0.25 2.06 -5.38
CA MET A 144 -1.51 1.58 -4.79
C MET A 144 -1.29 0.31 -3.94
N SER A 145 -0.27 -0.49 -4.26
CA SER A 145 0.15 -1.65 -3.46
C SER A 145 0.94 -1.29 -2.21
N GLY A 146 1.34 -0.04 -2.05
CA GLY A 146 2.06 0.46 -0.89
C GLY A 146 3.31 1.23 -1.29
N ARG A 147 4.19 1.45 -0.31
CA ARG A 147 5.43 2.18 -0.53
C ARG A 147 6.58 1.23 -0.86
N PHE A 148 7.32 1.55 -1.92
CA PHE A 148 8.50 0.82 -2.35
C PHE A 148 9.73 1.71 -2.27
N ALA A 149 10.89 1.10 -2.05
CA ALA A 149 12.18 1.75 -2.08
C ALA A 149 12.82 1.52 -3.45
N LEU A 150 13.21 2.60 -4.11
CA LEU A 150 14.02 2.56 -5.32
C LEU A 150 15.48 2.35 -4.93
N VAL A 151 16.00 1.18 -5.24
CA VAL A 151 17.41 0.83 -5.01
C VAL A 151 18.11 0.78 -6.36
N GLU A 152 19.02 1.72 -6.57
CA GLU A 152 19.84 1.80 -7.77
C GLU A 152 21.06 0.90 -7.64
N LYS A 153 21.34 0.11 -8.67
CA LYS A 153 22.55 -0.69 -8.85
C LYS A 153 23.38 -0.12 -10.00
N SER A 154 24.50 -0.75 -10.34
CA SER A 154 25.43 -0.22 -11.34
C SER A 154 24.86 -0.05 -12.76
N ARG A 155 23.85 -0.83 -13.15
CA ARG A 155 23.28 -0.82 -14.53
C ARG A 155 21.76 -0.96 -14.58
N GLU A 156 21.11 -1.07 -13.44
CA GLU A 156 19.68 -1.34 -13.31
C GLU A 156 19.23 -0.77 -11.97
N PHE A 157 17.92 -0.63 -11.79
CA PHE A 157 17.34 -0.36 -10.49
C PHE A 157 16.25 -1.39 -10.18
N THR A 158 15.91 -1.50 -8.91
CA THR A 158 14.81 -2.34 -8.46
C THR A 158 13.92 -1.62 -7.46
N LEU A 159 12.71 -2.14 -7.28
CA LEU A 159 11.70 -1.67 -6.35
C LEU A 159 11.43 -2.76 -5.34
N VAL A 160 11.77 -2.50 -4.07
CA VAL A 160 11.58 -3.44 -2.96
C VAL A 160 10.69 -2.82 -1.89
N PRO A 161 10.00 -3.62 -1.05
CA PRO A 161 9.15 -3.07 0.01
C PRO A 161 9.91 -2.05 0.87
N TRP A 162 9.35 -0.87 1.05
CA TRP A 162 9.99 0.16 1.87
C TRP A 162 9.81 -0.13 3.36
N ARG A 163 10.76 0.34 4.18
CA ARG A 163 10.67 0.35 5.64
C ARG A 163 11.10 1.72 6.17
N PRO A 164 10.49 2.24 7.25
CA PRO A 164 10.81 3.57 7.80
C PRO A 164 12.29 3.81 8.10
N VAL A 165 13.03 2.75 8.46
CA VAL A 165 14.48 2.83 8.70
C VAL A 165 15.28 3.33 7.48
N LEU A 166 14.74 3.17 6.26
CA LEU A 166 15.40 3.62 5.03
C LEU A 166 15.45 5.14 4.90
N ASP A 167 14.55 5.89 5.53
CA ASP A 167 14.50 7.35 5.35
C ASP A 167 15.81 8.03 5.76
N ARG A 168 16.55 7.44 6.72
CA ARG A 168 17.86 7.92 7.17
C ARG A 168 19.03 7.51 6.27
N HIS A 169 18.75 6.76 5.22
CA HIS A 169 19.72 6.12 4.33
C HIS A 169 19.59 6.57 2.86
N VAL A 170 18.84 7.65 2.59
CA VAL A 170 18.78 8.24 1.25
C VAL A 170 20.19 8.61 0.77
N GLY A 171 20.52 8.18 -0.44
CA GLY A 171 21.83 8.37 -1.07
C GLY A 171 22.95 7.46 -0.53
N LYS A 172 22.64 6.50 0.35
CA LYS A 172 23.62 5.56 0.93
C LYS A 172 23.42 4.15 0.38
N ASP A 173 24.50 3.37 0.43
CA ASP A 173 24.44 1.93 0.18
C ASP A 173 23.58 1.22 1.24
N VAL A 174 22.66 0.40 0.77
CA VAL A 174 21.81 -0.48 1.56
C VAL A 174 21.92 -1.91 1.02
N SER A 175 21.82 -2.90 1.89
CA SER A 175 21.71 -4.31 1.49
C SER A 175 20.63 -5.02 2.28
N GLY A 176 20.03 -6.05 1.70
CA GLY A 176 18.95 -6.78 2.36
C GLY A 176 18.56 -8.03 1.61
N ILE A 177 17.71 -8.83 2.25
CA ILE A 177 17.18 -10.07 1.68
C ILE A 177 15.67 -9.95 1.61
N MET A 178 15.10 -10.20 0.43
CA MET A 178 13.66 -10.26 0.22
C MET A 178 13.04 -11.42 1.01
N ARG A 179 11.93 -11.15 1.71
CA ARG A 179 11.22 -12.10 2.57
C ARG A 179 9.73 -12.06 2.25
N GLY A 180 9.26 -12.92 1.34
CA GLY A 180 7.86 -12.90 0.91
C GLY A 180 7.45 -11.51 0.45
N ASP A 181 6.54 -10.89 1.21
CA ASP A 181 6.01 -9.54 0.95
C ASP A 181 6.84 -8.39 1.55
N GLY A 182 7.91 -8.70 2.28
CA GLY A 182 8.77 -7.73 2.96
C GLY A 182 10.25 -7.85 2.62
N ILE A 183 11.06 -7.07 3.31
CA ILE A 183 12.53 -7.10 3.20
C ILE A 183 13.20 -6.96 4.57
N SER A 184 14.25 -7.76 4.77
CA SER A 184 15.14 -7.63 5.92
C SER A 184 16.37 -6.84 5.49
N TRP A 185 16.53 -5.64 6.02
CA TRP A 185 17.66 -4.76 5.72
C TRP A 185 18.84 -5.00 6.67
N SER A 186 20.04 -4.84 6.12
CA SER A 186 21.33 -4.78 6.79
C SER A 186 21.99 -3.46 6.41
N PHE A 187 22.33 -2.62 7.40
CA PHE A 187 22.93 -1.31 7.18
C PHE A 187 24.38 -1.29 7.65
N GLY A 188 25.33 -0.96 6.77
CA GLY A 188 26.74 -0.71 7.11
C GLY A 188 27.76 -1.76 6.65
N ARG A 189 29.03 -1.33 6.57
CA ARG A 189 30.19 -2.11 6.12
C ARG A 189 30.38 -3.37 6.96
N GLY A 190 30.31 -4.54 6.33
CA GLY A 190 30.93 -5.74 6.89
C GLY A 190 32.44 -5.54 6.96
N ARG A 191 32.97 -5.10 8.10
CA ARG A 191 34.39 -5.26 8.45
C ARG A 191 34.59 -6.68 8.97
N SER A 192 35.63 -7.34 8.44
CA SER A 192 36.30 -8.55 8.92
C SER A 192 36.01 -8.94 10.38
N GLY A 193 35.48 -10.15 10.56
CA GLY A 193 35.86 -11.00 11.70
C GLY A 193 37.07 -11.85 11.30
N PRO A 194 37.94 -12.27 12.23
CA PRO A 194 39.23 -12.87 11.91
C PRO A 194 39.05 -14.21 11.18
N SER A 195 39.80 -14.41 10.10
CA SER A 195 40.08 -15.76 9.60
C SER A 195 40.99 -16.44 10.61
N ILE A 196 40.47 -17.49 11.26
CA ILE A 196 41.32 -18.46 11.94
C ILE A 196 41.49 -19.62 10.97
N SER A 197 42.75 -19.92 10.67
CA SER A 197 43.21 -21.07 9.91
C SER A 197 42.80 -22.39 10.57
#